data_AF-A0A8J3WDH9-F1
#
_entry.id   AF-A0A8J3WDH9-F1
#
_cell.length_a   1.000
_cell.length_b   1.000
_cell.length_c   1.000
_cell.angle_alpha   90.00
_cell.angle_beta   90.00
_cell.angle_gamma   90.00
#
_symmetry.space_group_name_H-M   'P 1'
#
loop_
_entity.id
_entity.type
_entity.pdbx_description
1 polymer ?
#
loop_
_entity_poly.entity_id
_entity_poly.type
_entity_poly.pdbx_seq_one_letter_code
_entity_poly.pdbx_strand_id
1 'polypeptide(L)'
;MRRVGVLTVAAALALAGCAQAGGDSSGTELAEAMAEVAESAPASQAFLYNDLAHWRDLGLTPGQETERPWQDMASFSLGAFGVPERRDPVGGDLSGAERAISIGIPPDTVRLDGDFDAAAVRDRLVAAGGAPRRLGEHEVITRGEDVTATSENGMLVQTSADDPFGNVAVTGSVIAASPSGSAVRDVLGGSPTLAGKDGYLAIATCLGDVAAAFIMDPQEVGSGPEVRLQGVGVRPPASATDRPVSVVCVLPQAAGHAAVRGDFTTRFTTEGKNRLGKPFGDHAGEIVHDEVGFEDLTVLRATVRHTDATSASFFLRTLAPEDYQESGPS
;
A
#
# COMPACT_ATOMS: atom_id res chain seq x y z
N MET A 1 -75.49 -24.30 17.50
CA MET A 1 -74.61 -23.93 18.63
C MET A 1 -73.69 -25.10 18.96
N ARG A 2 -72.39 -25.00 18.66
CA ARG A 2 -71.27 -25.59 19.42
C ARG A 2 -69.96 -25.16 18.76
N ARG A 3 -69.07 -24.61 19.58
CA ARG A 3 -67.81 -23.95 19.19
C ARG A 3 -66.78 -24.97 18.73
N VAL A 4 -66.10 -24.65 17.64
CA VAL A 4 -64.94 -25.37 17.10
C VAL A 4 -63.71 -24.95 17.92
N GLY A 5 -63.09 -25.90 18.63
CA GLY A 5 -61.80 -25.74 19.28
C GLY A 5 -60.72 -26.36 18.41
N VAL A 6 -59.82 -25.52 17.90
CA VAL A 6 -58.69 -25.89 17.04
C VAL A 6 -57.58 -26.50 17.89
N LEU A 7 -57.19 -27.73 17.58
CA LEU A 7 -55.98 -28.39 18.08
C LEU A 7 -54.76 -27.84 17.34
N THR A 8 -53.88 -27.16 18.06
CA THR A 8 -52.58 -26.70 17.55
C THR A 8 -51.59 -27.86 17.58
N VAL A 9 -51.17 -28.34 16.41
CA VAL A 9 -50.08 -29.30 16.26
C VAL A 9 -48.75 -28.54 16.32
N ALA A 10 -47.95 -28.80 17.35
CA ALA A 10 -46.58 -28.32 17.45
C ALA A 10 -45.69 -29.18 16.53
N ALA A 11 -45.32 -28.64 15.37
CA ALA A 11 -44.31 -29.22 14.51
C ALA A 11 -42.92 -28.77 15.00
N ALA A 12 -42.18 -29.70 15.61
CA ALA A 12 -40.76 -29.53 15.91
C ALA A 12 -39.95 -29.64 14.61
N LEU A 13 -39.52 -28.50 14.07
CA LEU A 13 -38.54 -28.42 12.99
C LEU A 13 -37.13 -28.35 13.61
N ALA A 14 -36.43 -29.47 13.58
CA ALA A 14 -34.99 -29.54 13.79
C ALA A 14 -34.29 -28.83 12.63
N LEU A 15 -33.86 -27.59 12.85
CA LEU A 15 -32.96 -26.87 11.94
C LEU A 15 -31.54 -27.40 12.14
N ALA A 16 -31.07 -28.13 11.14
CA ALA A 16 -29.66 -28.44 10.94
C ALA A 16 -28.85 -27.14 10.94
N GLY A 17 -27.78 -27.10 11.74
CA GLY A 17 -26.83 -26.00 11.77
C GLY A 17 -26.07 -25.89 10.46
N CYS A 18 -26.55 -25.04 9.57
CA CYS A 18 -25.70 -24.41 8.57
C CYS A 18 -24.98 -23.25 9.26
N ALA A 19 -23.65 -23.34 9.34
CA ALA A 19 -22.79 -22.23 9.69
C ALA A 19 -23.06 -21.08 8.70
N GLN A 20 -23.83 -20.10 9.15
CA GLN A 20 -23.99 -18.84 8.45
C GLN A 20 -22.68 -18.07 8.66
N ALA A 21 -21.77 -18.15 7.69
CA ALA A 21 -20.74 -17.15 7.50
C ALA A 21 -21.47 -15.83 7.22
N GLY A 22 -21.66 -15.05 8.29
CA GLY A 22 -22.28 -13.74 8.22
C GLY A 22 -21.40 -12.84 7.37
N GLY A 23 -21.96 -12.37 6.26
CA GLY A 23 -21.39 -11.28 5.51
C GLY A 23 -21.52 -9.99 6.29
N ASP A 24 -20.46 -9.20 6.22
CA ASP A 24 -20.49 -7.75 6.08
C ASP A 24 -19.25 -7.42 5.24
N SER A 25 -19.44 -6.94 4.01
CA SER A 25 -18.36 -6.38 3.21
C SER A 25 -18.06 -4.97 3.71
N SER A 26 -17.57 -4.85 4.95
CA SER A 26 -16.85 -3.65 5.36
C SER A 26 -15.48 -3.72 4.67
N GLY A 27 -15.20 -2.79 3.76
CA GLY A 27 -13.91 -2.72 3.09
C GLY A 27 -12.77 -2.62 4.11
N THR A 28 -11.62 -3.22 3.80
CA THR A 28 -10.39 -3.01 4.56
C THR A 28 -9.92 -1.56 4.41
N GLU A 29 -9.19 -1.00 5.38
CA GLU A 29 -8.60 0.36 5.24
C GLU A 29 -7.76 0.52 3.97
N LEU A 30 -7.09 -0.54 3.52
CA LEU A 30 -6.36 -0.57 2.26
C LEU A 30 -7.26 -0.30 1.04
N ALA A 31 -8.47 -0.88 1.03
CA ALA A 31 -9.44 -0.68 -0.04
C ALA A 31 -10.01 0.74 -0.04
N GLU A 32 -10.21 1.32 1.16
CA GLU A 32 -10.60 2.72 1.32
C GLU A 32 -9.49 3.66 0.84
N ALA A 33 -8.24 3.41 1.21
CA ALA A 33 -7.08 4.18 0.75
C ALA A 33 -6.95 4.17 -0.79
N MET A 34 -7.18 3.03 -1.45
CA MET A 34 -7.22 2.96 -2.92
C MET A 34 -8.41 3.71 -3.53
N ALA A 35 -9.54 3.81 -2.82
CA ALA A 35 -10.71 4.56 -3.31
C ALA A 35 -10.49 6.08 -3.26
N GLU A 36 -9.49 6.55 -2.51
CA GLU A 36 -9.15 7.96 -2.36
C GLU A 36 -8.08 8.44 -3.34
N VAL A 37 -7.48 7.53 -4.10
CA VAL A 37 -6.47 7.83 -5.13
C VAL A 37 -7.13 7.69 -6.49
N ALA A 38 -6.84 8.63 -7.39
CA ALA A 38 -7.32 8.57 -8.76
C ALA A 38 -6.71 7.36 -9.50
N GLU A 39 -7.47 6.80 -10.43
CA GLU A 39 -6.91 5.85 -11.38
C GLU A 39 -5.94 6.59 -12.33
N SER A 40 -4.64 6.39 -12.13
CA SER A 40 -3.60 6.99 -12.97
C SER A 40 -2.46 6.03 -13.23
N ALA A 41 -1.60 6.37 -14.20
CA ALA A 41 -0.41 5.57 -14.52
C ALA A 41 0.54 5.46 -13.32
N PRO A 42 0.92 6.54 -12.59
CA PRO A 42 1.71 6.43 -11.37
C PRO A 42 1.09 5.52 -10.32
N ALA A 43 -0.22 5.66 -10.05
CA ALA A 43 -0.93 4.83 -9.08
C ALA A 43 -0.98 3.35 -9.48
N SER A 44 -0.95 3.07 -10.79
CA SER A 44 -0.96 1.70 -11.33
C SER A 44 0.43 1.06 -11.35
N GLN A 45 1.47 1.85 -11.57
CA GLN A 45 2.86 1.41 -11.52
C GLN A 45 3.23 0.94 -10.11
N ALA A 46 2.88 1.73 -9.10
CA ALA A 46 2.96 1.31 -7.72
C ALA A 46 1.98 2.10 -6.86
N PHE A 47 1.35 1.39 -5.93
CA PHE A 47 0.56 1.94 -4.83
C PHE A 47 1.09 1.36 -3.52
N LEU A 48 1.44 2.24 -2.60
CA LEU A 48 1.90 1.89 -1.28
C LEU A 48 0.98 2.46 -0.24
N TYR A 49 0.75 1.69 0.81
CA TYR A 49 -0.03 2.07 1.97
C TYR A 49 0.75 1.76 3.23
N ASN A 50 0.61 2.62 4.24
CA ASN A 50 1.19 2.42 5.56
C ASN A 50 0.32 3.04 6.65
N ASP A 51 -0.03 2.25 7.66
CA ASP A 51 -0.76 2.65 8.86
C ASP A 51 0.23 3.18 9.91
N LEU A 52 0.48 4.49 9.88
CA LEU A 52 1.43 5.16 10.76
C LEU A 52 0.92 5.22 12.21
N ALA A 53 -0.40 5.29 12.40
CA ALA A 53 -1.02 5.28 13.72
C ALA A 53 -0.74 3.95 14.43
N HIS A 54 -0.91 2.83 13.73
CA HIS A 54 -0.62 1.51 14.28
C HIS A 54 0.84 1.36 14.71
N TRP A 55 1.81 1.80 13.88
CA TRP A 55 3.22 1.75 14.26
C TRP A 55 3.54 2.63 15.47
N ARG A 56 2.94 3.81 15.53
CA ARG A 56 3.09 4.73 16.67
C ARG A 56 2.53 4.15 17.97
N ASP A 57 1.40 3.46 17.92
CA ASP A 57 0.81 2.78 19.08
C ASP A 57 1.71 1.64 19.61
N LEU A 58 2.51 1.04 18.73
CA LEU A 58 3.55 0.07 19.09
C LEU A 58 4.86 0.71 19.55
N GLY A 59 4.92 2.05 19.63
CA GLY A 59 6.11 2.80 20.03
C GLY A 59 7.18 2.89 18.94
N LEU A 60 6.84 2.60 17.69
CA LEU A 60 7.74 2.69 16.54
C LEU A 60 7.55 4.04 15.86
N THR A 61 8.63 4.82 15.73
CA THR A 61 8.59 6.13 15.07
C THR A 61 9.63 6.21 13.95
N PRO A 62 9.36 6.98 12.87
CA PRO A 62 10.29 7.11 11.76
C PRO A 62 11.65 7.65 12.22
N GLY A 63 12.75 7.00 11.80
CA GLY A 63 14.12 7.47 12.08
C GLY A 63 14.68 7.08 13.45
N GLN A 64 13.93 6.33 14.27
CA GLN A 64 14.49 5.73 15.48
C GLN A 64 15.11 4.37 15.18
N GLU A 65 16.36 4.18 15.60
CA GLU A 65 16.98 2.85 15.63
C GLU A 65 16.38 2.04 16.78
N THR A 66 15.65 0.99 16.44
CA THR A 66 15.11 0.00 17.39
C THR A 66 15.62 -1.38 17.00
N GLU A 67 15.89 -2.25 17.98
CA GLU A 67 16.24 -3.63 17.64
C GLU A 67 15.02 -4.33 16.99
N ARG A 68 15.27 -4.91 15.80
CA ARG A 68 14.45 -5.77 14.91
C ARG A 68 13.14 -6.36 15.50
N PRO A 69 12.07 -6.59 14.69
CA PRO A 69 12.06 -6.67 13.21
C PRO A 69 11.25 -5.57 12.47
N TRP A 70 10.70 -4.59 13.17
CA TRP A 70 9.71 -3.65 12.61
C TRP A 70 10.26 -2.25 12.28
N GLN A 71 11.55 -2.02 12.52
CA GLN A 71 12.20 -0.70 12.45
C GLN A 71 11.88 0.09 11.16
N ASP A 72 11.93 -0.57 10.01
CA ASP A 72 11.74 0.11 8.72
C ASP A 72 10.27 0.46 8.42
N MET A 73 9.32 -0.17 9.12
CA MET A 73 7.90 -0.07 8.79
C MET A 73 7.30 1.30 9.10
N ALA A 74 7.75 1.94 10.19
CA ALA A 74 7.32 3.30 10.51
C ALA A 74 7.69 4.31 9.41
N SER A 75 8.74 4.04 8.62
CA SER A 75 9.16 4.88 7.49
C SER A 75 8.68 4.41 6.11
N PHE A 76 8.06 3.23 6.05
CA PHE A 76 7.58 2.65 4.80
C PHE A 76 6.56 3.59 4.14
N SER A 77 6.57 3.67 2.81
CA SER A 77 5.71 4.56 2.02
C SER A 77 5.71 6.06 2.41
N LEU A 78 6.74 6.54 3.13
CA LEU A 78 6.91 7.97 3.35
C LEU A 78 7.66 8.66 2.21
N GLY A 79 8.18 7.92 1.23
CA GLY A 79 8.99 8.47 0.14
C GLY A 79 10.11 9.39 0.69
N ALA A 80 10.24 10.59 0.12
CA ALA A 80 11.20 11.58 0.62
C ALA A 80 10.89 12.10 2.05
N PHE A 81 9.65 11.99 2.56
CA PHE A 81 9.35 12.30 3.97
C PHE A 81 9.93 11.28 4.94
N GLY A 82 10.33 10.10 4.47
CA GLY A 82 11.00 9.10 5.30
C GLY A 82 12.41 9.55 5.73
N VAL A 83 13.03 10.46 4.98
CA VAL A 83 14.39 10.93 5.21
C VAL A 83 14.36 12.22 6.04
N PRO A 84 14.82 12.22 7.31
CA PRO A 84 14.74 13.38 8.20
C PRO A 84 15.32 14.65 7.59
N GLU A 85 16.45 14.55 6.88
CA GLU A 85 17.15 15.67 6.25
C GLU A 85 16.37 16.28 5.07
N ARG A 86 15.43 15.54 4.49
CA ARG A 86 14.59 15.97 3.37
C ARG A 86 13.22 16.50 3.79
N ARG A 87 12.90 16.48 5.09
CA ARG A 87 11.66 17.04 5.66
C ARG A 87 11.66 18.57 5.73
N ASP A 88 12.82 19.20 5.63
CA ASP A 88 13.05 20.62 5.90
C ASP A 88 12.15 21.60 5.10
N PRO A 89 11.78 21.34 3.82
CA PRO A 89 10.86 22.21 3.07
C PRO A 89 9.42 22.24 3.61
N VAL A 90 8.92 21.10 4.09
CA VAL A 90 7.54 20.93 4.56
C VAL A 90 7.48 21.15 6.08
N GLY A 91 8.59 20.86 6.77
CA GLY A 91 9.02 21.40 8.07
C GLY A 91 8.05 21.25 9.24
N GLY A 92 6.92 20.56 9.06
CA GLY A 92 5.83 20.33 10.00
C GLY A 92 6.17 19.33 11.10
N ASP A 93 5.51 19.45 12.24
CA ASP A 93 5.36 18.28 13.11
C ASP A 93 4.36 17.34 12.42
N LEU A 94 4.90 16.32 11.74
CA LEU A 94 4.12 15.30 11.04
C LEU A 94 3.79 14.09 11.94
N SER A 95 4.04 14.18 13.26
CA SER A 95 3.77 13.08 14.19
C SER A 95 2.29 12.72 14.32
N GLY A 96 1.41 13.63 13.92
CA GLY A 96 -0.04 13.41 13.84
C GLY A 96 -0.51 12.70 12.57
N ALA A 97 0.38 12.36 11.63
CA ALA A 97 0.00 11.55 10.46
C ALA A 97 -0.44 10.14 10.92
N GLU A 98 -1.60 9.72 10.42
CA GLU A 98 -2.24 8.44 10.76
C GLU A 98 -1.99 7.39 9.70
N ARG A 99 -1.95 7.79 8.42
CA ARG A 99 -1.58 6.90 7.33
C ARG A 99 -0.81 7.63 6.23
N ALA A 100 -0.02 6.87 5.50
CA ALA A 100 0.69 7.32 4.31
C ALA A 100 0.29 6.49 3.10
N ILE A 101 0.13 7.17 1.97
CA ILE A 101 -0.07 6.57 0.66
C ILE A 101 1.06 7.08 -0.24
N SER A 102 1.73 6.20 -0.99
CA SER A 102 2.64 6.63 -2.06
C SER A 102 2.28 6.01 -3.38
N ILE A 103 2.51 6.74 -4.47
CA ILE A 103 2.33 6.24 -5.84
C ILE A 103 3.55 6.51 -6.72
N GLY A 104 3.66 5.76 -7.82
CA GLY A 104 4.70 5.92 -8.83
C GLY A 104 5.96 5.09 -8.58
N ILE A 105 6.82 5.04 -9.60
CA ILE A 105 8.15 4.40 -9.54
C ILE A 105 9.21 5.40 -10.04
N PRO A 106 10.14 5.84 -9.17
CA PRO A 106 10.16 5.62 -7.72
C PRO A 106 8.91 6.22 -7.04
N PRO A 107 8.54 5.78 -5.82
CA PRO A 107 7.36 6.25 -5.08
C PRO A 107 7.58 7.67 -4.51
N ASP A 108 7.75 8.65 -5.40
CA ASP A 108 8.11 10.03 -5.09
C ASP A 108 6.91 10.94 -4.83
N THR A 109 5.70 10.39 -5.02
CA THR A 109 4.43 11.07 -4.78
C THR A 109 3.80 10.50 -3.52
N VAL A 110 3.69 11.33 -2.49
CA VAL A 110 3.26 10.91 -1.15
C VAL A 110 2.04 11.71 -0.74
N ARG A 111 1.08 11.03 -0.12
CA ARG A 111 -0.04 11.60 0.61
C ARG A 111 0.03 11.14 2.06
N LEU A 112 -0.15 12.07 2.98
CA LEU A 112 -0.26 11.84 4.41
C LEU A 112 -1.65 12.30 4.85
N ASP A 113 -2.39 11.42 5.51
CA ASP A 113 -3.64 11.77 6.16
C ASP A 113 -3.45 11.73 7.68
N GLY A 114 -4.03 12.69 8.40
CA GLY A 114 -4.05 12.68 9.86
C GLY A 114 -4.23 14.06 10.50
N ASP A 115 -4.07 14.09 11.82
CA ASP A 115 -4.27 15.28 12.65
C ASP A 115 -2.94 16.04 12.87
N PHE A 116 -2.49 16.74 11.83
CA PHE A 116 -1.31 17.64 11.90
C PHE A 116 -1.70 19.11 11.67
N ASP A 117 -0.82 20.02 12.09
CA ASP A 117 -1.02 21.47 11.92
C ASP A 117 -0.77 21.91 10.47
N ALA A 118 -1.79 21.70 9.63
CA ALA A 118 -1.82 22.08 8.23
C ALA A 118 -1.56 23.58 8.00
N ALA A 119 -2.00 24.45 8.91
CA ALA A 119 -1.75 25.89 8.82
C ALA A 119 -0.27 26.19 9.03
N ALA A 120 0.37 25.58 10.04
CA ALA A 120 1.80 25.73 10.26
C ALA A 120 2.64 25.17 9.10
N VAL A 121 2.23 24.04 8.49
CA VAL A 121 2.88 23.50 7.29
C VAL A 121 2.77 24.48 6.12
N ARG A 122 1.56 25.02 5.87
CA ARG A 122 1.31 26.04 4.83
C ARG A 122 2.18 27.28 5.05
N ASP A 123 2.20 27.82 6.27
CA ASP A 123 2.96 29.03 6.61
C ASP A 123 4.46 28.82 6.44
N ARG A 124 4.98 27.64 6.82
CA ARG A 124 6.38 27.27 6.59
C ARG A 124 6.71 27.18 5.10
N LEU A 125 5.86 26.55 4.29
CA LEU A 125 6.06 26.47 2.84
C LEU A 125 6.07 27.85 2.18
N VAL A 126 5.19 28.76 2.61
CA VAL A 126 5.17 30.15 2.12
C VAL A 126 6.42 30.92 2.57
N ALA A 127 6.82 30.77 3.84
CA ALA A 127 8.06 31.38 4.35
C ALA A 127 9.31 30.87 3.62
N ALA A 128 9.28 29.63 3.14
CA ALA A 128 10.32 29.03 2.31
C ALA A 128 10.26 29.41 0.82
N GLY A 129 9.41 30.38 0.44
CA GLY A 129 9.30 30.91 -0.93
C GLY A 129 8.27 30.21 -1.81
N GLY A 130 7.45 29.32 -1.25
CA GLY A 130 6.34 28.70 -1.94
C GLY A 130 5.20 29.69 -2.25
N ALA A 131 4.60 29.55 -3.43
CA ALA A 131 3.46 30.37 -3.85
C ALA A 131 2.20 29.50 -4.03
N PRO A 132 1.02 29.95 -3.55
CA PRO A 132 -0.24 29.28 -3.86
C PRO A 132 -0.50 29.27 -5.37
N ARG A 133 -0.89 28.11 -5.88
CA ARG A 133 -1.36 27.88 -7.25
C ARG A 133 -2.54 26.94 -7.23
N ARG A 134 -3.26 26.89 -8.33
CA ARG A 134 -4.41 25.99 -8.49
C ARG A 134 -4.04 24.88 -9.47
N LEU A 135 -4.12 23.63 -9.02
CA LEU A 135 -3.94 22.43 -9.85
C LEU A 135 -5.27 21.69 -9.92
N GLY A 136 -6.01 21.90 -11.02
CA GLY A 136 -7.38 21.39 -11.13
C GLY A 136 -8.28 22.06 -10.08
N GLU A 137 -8.86 21.26 -9.19
CA GLU A 137 -9.72 21.75 -8.11
C GLU A 137 -8.96 22.05 -6.81
N HIS A 138 -7.71 21.58 -6.69
CA HIS A 138 -6.90 21.68 -5.48
C HIS A 138 -6.08 22.97 -5.46
N GLU A 139 -6.01 23.60 -4.29
CA GLU A 139 -5.00 24.62 -4.00
C GLU A 139 -3.72 23.93 -3.55
N VAL A 140 -2.61 24.28 -4.20
CA VAL A 140 -1.28 23.75 -3.90
C VAL A 140 -0.32 24.89 -3.64
N ILE A 141 0.72 24.63 -2.87
CA ILE A 141 1.86 25.52 -2.71
C ILE A 141 3.00 24.96 -3.54
N THR A 142 3.47 25.74 -4.50
CA THR A 142 4.55 25.33 -5.41
C THR A 142 5.79 26.15 -5.13
N ARG A 143 6.95 25.49 -5.16
CA ARG A 143 8.27 26.12 -5.06
C ARG A 143 9.01 25.99 -6.41
N GLY A 144 8.46 26.60 -7.47
CA GLY A 144 9.06 26.58 -8.81
C GLY A 144 8.06 26.38 -9.95
N GLU A 145 8.56 26.13 -11.16
CA GLU A 145 7.78 25.53 -12.26
C GLU A 145 7.83 23.99 -12.13
N ASP A 146 6.85 23.26 -12.68
CA ASP A 146 6.88 21.79 -12.70
C ASP A 146 8.19 21.32 -13.35
N VAL A 147 9.05 20.63 -12.59
CA VAL A 147 10.37 20.23 -13.12
C VAL A 147 10.33 18.78 -13.60
N THR A 148 9.58 18.54 -14.67
CA THR A 148 9.66 17.29 -15.43
C THR A 148 10.92 17.30 -16.29
N ALA A 149 11.97 16.57 -15.92
CA ALA A 149 12.92 16.08 -16.92
C ALA A 149 12.63 14.61 -17.23
N THR A 150 12.56 14.33 -18.52
CA THR A 150 12.57 12.98 -19.04
C THR A 150 14.02 12.61 -19.30
N SER A 151 14.52 11.52 -18.73
CA SER A 151 15.81 10.95 -19.11
C SER A 151 15.78 10.44 -20.55
N GLU A 152 16.96 10.19 -21.12
CA GLU A 152 17.11 9.68 -22.49
C GLU A 152 16.39 8.33 -22.75
N ASN A 153 16.05 7.58 -21.69
CA ASN A 153 15.29 6.33 -21.74
C ASN A 153 13.78 6.49 -21.40
N GLY A 154 13.26 7.72 -21.32
CA GLY A 154 11.83 7.95 -21.09
C GLY A 154 11.40 7.94 -19.62
N MET A 155 12.32 7.75 -18.67
CA MET A 155 12.00 7.76 -17.24
C MET A 155 11.92 9.20 -16.72
N LEU A 156 11.05 9.44 -15.76
CA LEU A 156 11.00 10.71 -15.04
C LEU A 156 12.23 10.79 -14.12
N VAL A 157 13.11 11.77 -14.32
CA VAL A 157 14.26 11.99 -13.45
C VAL A 157 14.06 13.26 -12.65
N GLN A 158 14.19 13.12 -11.34
CA GLN A 158 14.24 14.21 -10.37
C GLN A 158 15.40 15.15 -10.73
N THR A 159 15.08 16.38 -11.11
CA THR A 159 16.05 17.37 -11.60
C THR A 159 16.65 18.25 -10.50
N SER A 160 16.03 18.27 -9.32
CA SER A 160 16.52 19.05 -8.19
C SER A 160 16.67 18.12 -6.98
N ALA A 161 17.91 17.90 -6.57
CA ALA A 161 18.21 17.26 -5.30
C ALA A 161 17.84 18.17 -4.11
N ASP A 162 17.64 19.47 -4.38
CA ASP A 162 17.44 20.53 -3.38
C ASP A 162 15.96 20.78 -3.03
N ASP A 163 15.02 20.40 -3.92
CA ASP A 163 13.57 20.44 -3.67
C ASP A 163 12.93 19.13 -4.15
N PRO A 164 12.93 18.08 -3.29
CA PRO A 164 12.45 16.76 -3.68
C PRO A 164 10.94 16.72 -3.91
N PHE A 165 10.22 17.77 -3.51
CA PHE A 165 8.77 17.84 -3.63
C PHE A 165 8.34 18.83 -4.70
N GLY A 166 8.83 20.08 -4.77
CA GLY A 166 8.45 21.04 -5.84
C GLY A 166 6.98 21.52 -5.82
N ASN A 167 6.02 20.61 -5.61
CA ASN A 167 4.59 20.83 -5.41
C ASN A 167 4.13 20.17 -4.11
N VAL A 168 3.48 20.94 -3.24
CA VAL A 168 2.89 20.46 -1.99
C VAL A 168 1.47 20.98 -1.85
N ALA A 169 0.48 20.10 -1.77
CA ALA A 169 -0.88 20.43 -1.40
C ALA A 169 -1.09 20.25 0.09
N VAL A 170 -1.81 21.18 0.71
CA VAL A 170 -2.23 21.07 2.11
C VAL A 170 -3.72 21.38 2.19
N THR A 171 -4.53 20.36 2.49
CA THR A 171 -6.00 20.45 2.49
C THR A 171 -6.58 19.77 3.72
N GLY A 172 -7.02 20.55 4.71
CA GLY A 172 -7.57 20.00 5.95
C GLY A 172 -6.55 19.09 6.65
N SER A 173 -6.89 17.82 6.81
CA SER A 173 -6.07 16.75 7.40
C SER A 173 -5.18 16.01 6.39
N VAL A 174 -4.96 16.58 5.20
CA VAL A 174 -4.20 15.92 4.11
C VAL A 174 -3.03 16.79 3.66
N ILE A 175 -1.85 16.18 3.56
CA ILE A 175 -0.69 16.73 2.86
C ILE A 175 -0.38 15.80 1.68
N ALA A 176 -0.25 16.35 0.48
CA ALA A 176 0.26 15.61 -0.67
C ALA A 176 1.46 16.33 -1.27
N ALA A 177 2.49 15.60 -1.67
CA ALA A 177 3.71 16.17 -2.22
C ALA A 177 4.27 15.29 -3.33
N SER A 178 4.75 15.92 -4.41
CA SER A 178 5.37 15.23 -5.54
C SER A 178 6.10 16.22 -6.44
N PRO A 179 7.25 15.85 -7.03
CA PRO A 179 7.91 16.63 -8.08
C PRO A 179 6.96 17.08 -9.20
N SER A 180 5.88 16.32 -9.45
CA SER A 180 4.88 16.60 -10.48
C SER A 180 3.55 17.06 -9.88
N GLY A 181 3.08 18.24 -10.30
CA GLY A 181 1.76 18.73 -9.94
C GLY A 181 0.60 17.82 -10.40
N SER A 182 0.75 17.09 -11.51
CA SER A 182 -0.28 16.14 -11.94
C SER A 182 -0.38 14.94 -10.99
N ALA A 183 0.76 14.44 -10.50
CA ALA A 183 0.78 13.34 -9.55
C ALA A 183 0.25 13.74 -8.16
N VAL A 184 0.47 15.00 -7.74
CA VAL A 184 -0.22 15.57 -6.56
C VAL A 184 -1.74 15.49 -6.72
N ARG A 185 -2.29 15.82 -7.89
CA ARG A 185 -3.74 15.68 -8.11
C ARG A 185 -4.17 14.22 -8.03
N ASP A 186 -3.44 13.32 -8.66
CA ASP A 186 -3.79 11.90 -8.69
C ASP A 186 -3.87 11.30 -7.28
N VAL A 187 -2.91 11.61 -6.40
CA VAL A 187 -2.88 11.08 -5.02
C VAL A 187 -3.91 11.74 -4.09
N LEU A 188 -4.33 12.98 -4.39
CA LEU A 188 -5.44 13.66 -3.69
C LEU A 188 -6.82 13.15 -4.10
N GLY A 189 -6.88 12.32 -5.15
CA GLY A 189 -8.09 11.65 -5.60
C GLY A 189 -8.66 12.20 -6.90
N GLY A 190 -9.72 11.54 -7.35
CA GLY A 190 -10.36 11.81 -8.63
C GLY A 190 -11.33 10.69 -8.99
N SER A 191 -12.01 10.85 -10.11
CA SER A 191 -12.85 9.79 -10.69
C SER A 191 -12.39 9.53 -12.13
N PRO A 192 -12.16 8.26 -12.52
CA PRO A 192 -12.26 7.03 -11.71
C PRO A 192 -11.17 6.91 -10.62
N THR A 193 -11.39 6.01 -9.65
CA THR A 193 -10.49 5.75 -8.51
C THR A 193 -9.71 4.46 -8.72
N LEU A 194 -8.57 4.30 -8.04
CA LEU A 194 -7.75 3.08 -8.15
C LEU A 194 -8.52 1.84 -7.66
N ALA A 195 -9.35 1.96 -6.62
CA ALA A 195 -10.23 0.86 -6.19
C ALA A 195 -11.23 0.43 -7.28
N GLY A 196 -11.66 1.35 -8.15
CA GLY A 196 -12.51 1.05 -9.29
C GLY A 196 -11.79 0.38 -10.46
N LYS A 197 -10.45 0.38 -10.46
CA LYS A 197 -9.65 -0.27 -11.51
C LYS A 197 -9.70 -1.78 -11.32
N ASP A 198 -10.10 -2.47 -12.39
CA ASP A 198 -10.27 -3.92 -12.40
C ASP A 198 -9.12 -4.68 -11.71
N GLY A 199 -9.47 -5.51 -10.73
CA GLY A 199 -8.55 -6.40 -10.02
C GLY A 199 -7.87 -5.78 -8.77
N TYR A 200 -7.85 -4.46 -8.59
CA TYR A 200 -7.23 -3.85 -7.42
C TYR A 200 -7.97 -4.20 -6.12
N LEU A 201 -9.31 -4.17 -6.12
CA LEU A 201 -10.10 -4.64 -4.98
C LEU A 201 -9.93 -6.14 -4.70
N ALA A 202 -9.71 -6.96 -5.73
CA ALA A 202 -9.41 -8.38 -5.54
C ALA A 202 -8.07 -8.59 -4.83
N ILE A 203 -7.04 -7.82 -5.19
CA ILE A 203 -5.74 -7.82 -4.50
C ILE A 203 -5.89 -7.34 -3.06
N ALA A 204 -6.56 -6.22 -2.80
CA ALA A 204 -6.78 -5.75 -1.43
C ALA A 204 -7.60 -6.74 -0.58
N THR A 205 -8.61 -7.38 -1.16
CA THR A 205 -9.37 -8.44 -0.48
C THR A 205 -8.49 -9.64 -0.16
N CYS A 206 -7.61 -10.05 -1.09
CA CYS A 206 -6.66 -11.13 -0.86
C CYS A 206 -5.66 -10.80 0.27
N LEU A 207 -5.16 -9.56 0.28
CA LEU A 207 -4.26 -9.05 1.31
C LEU A 207 -4.98 -8.96 2.65
N GLY A 208 -6.25 -8.56 2.71
CA GLY A 208 -7.02 -8.36 3.93
C GLY A 208 -6.43 -7.24 4.81
N ASP A 209 -6.61 -7.33 6.12
CA ASP A 209 -6.08 -6.35 7.07
C ASP A 209 -4.55 -6.37 7.13
N VAL A 210 -3.93 -5.26 6.71
CA VAL A 210 -2.47 -5.09 6.65
C VAL A 210 -2.14 -3.70 7.17
N ALA A 211 -1.04 -3.57 7.91
CA ALA A 211 -0.54 -2.28 8.39
C ALA A 211 0.40 -1.62 7.37
N ALA A 212 0.83 -2.36 6.35
CA ALA A 212 1.57 -1.83 5.21
C ALA A 212 1.34 -2.69 3.97
N ALA A 213 1.29 -2.07 2.80
CA ALA A 213 1.13 -2.78 1.54
C ALA A 213 1.90 -2.11 0.39
N PHE A 214 2.26 -2.92 -0.59
CA PHE A 214 2.77 -2.55 -1.90
C PHE A 214 1.96 -3.30 -2.95
N ILE A 215 1.32 -2.59 -3.87
CA ILE A 215 0.55 -3.14 -4.99
C ILE A 215 1.12 -2.56 -6.28
N MET A 216 1.30 -3.39 -7.30
CA MET A 216 1.75 -2.95 -8.62
C MET A 216 1.10 -3.75 -9.74
N ASP A 217 1.08 -3.14 -10.93
CA ASP A 217 0.89 -3.82 -12.21
C ASP A 217 2.27 -4.16 -12.82
N PRO A 218 2.67 -5.44 -12.85
CA PRO A 218 3.95 -5.84 -13.42
C PRO A 218 4.11 -5.47 -14.91
N GLN A 219 3.01 -5.31 -15.66
CA GLN A 219 3.07 -4.93 -17.07
C GLN A 219 3.46 -3.46 -17.25
N GLU A 220 3.00 -2.58 -16.36
CA GLU A 220 3.36 -1.15 -16.33
C GLU A 220 4.85 -0.92 -16.01
N VAL A 221 5.54 -1.95 -15.50
CA VAL A 221 6.96 -1.92 -15.15
C VAL A 221 7.79 -2.93 -15.98
N GLY A 222 7.23 -3.43 -17.08
CA GLY A 222 7.92 -4.32 -18.03
C GLY A 222 8.25 -5.73 -17.52
N SER A 223 7.64 -6.15 -16.40
CA SER A 223 7.92 -7.40 -15.68
C SER A 223 6.87 -8.49 -15.93
N GLY A 224 6.90 -9.10 -17.13
CA GLY A 224 6.21 -10.36 -17.42
C GLY A 224 4.71 -10.24 -17.76
N PRO A 225 4.24 -10.77 -18.92
CA PRO A 225 2.87 -10.55 -19.39
C PRO A 225 1.81 -11.40 -18.68
N GLU A 226 2.21 -12.43 -17.93
CA GLU A 226 1.28 -13.43 -17.39
C GLU A 226 0.67 -13.05 -16.03
N VAL A 227 1.26 -12.08 -15.33
CA VAL A 227 0.74 -11.52 -14.07
C VAL A 227 0.09 -10.18 -14.38
N ARG A 228 -1.16 -10.02 -13.94
CA ARG A 228 -1.93 -8.78 -14.10
C ARG A 228 -1.64 -7.81 -12.96
N LEU A 229 -1.71 -8.29 -11.72
CA LEU A 229 -1.41 -7.48 -10.54
C LEU A 229 -0.66 -8.33 -9.52
N GLN A 230 0.18 -7.66 -8.73
CA GLN A 230 0.84 -8.23 -7.57
C GLN A 230 0.64 -7.32 -6.38
N GLY A 231 0.33 -7.91 -5.23
CA GLY A 231 0.26 -7.23 -3.94
C GLY A 231 1.10 -7.94 -2.91
N VAL A 232 1.78 -7.19 -2.06
CA VAL A 232 2.47 -7.71 -0.88
C VAL A 232 2.06 -6.82 0.29
N GLY A 233 1.67 -7.42 1.40
CA GLY A 233 1.33 -6.67 2.60
C GLY A 233 1.83 -7.36 3.86
N VAL A 234 1.98 -6.58 4.93
CA VAL A 234 2.40 -7.10 6.24
C VAL A 234 1.23 -6.95 7.21
N ARG A 235 0.88 -8.05 7.89
CA ARG A 235 -0.19 -8.05 8.89
C ARG A 235 0.17 -7.13 10.06
N PRO A 236 -0.81 -6.40 10.63
CA PRO A 236 -0.58 -5.64 11.86
C PRO A 236 -0.19 -6.61 12.99
N PRO A 237 0.98 -6.45 13.62
CA PRO A 237 1.30 -7.18 14.84
C PRO A 237 0.50 -6.65 16.03
N ALA A 238 0.27 -7.49 17.04
CA ALA A 238 -0.34 -7.03 18.29
C ALA A 238 0.71 -6.39 19.23
N SER A 239 1.98 -6.74 19.05
CA SER A 239 3.13 -6.23 19.79
C SER A 239 4.35 -6.06 18.88
N ALA A 240 5.22 -5.09 19.17
CA ALA A 240 6.51 -4.92 18.48
C ALA A 240 7.45 -6.14 18.61
N THR A 241 7.16 -7.07 19.52
CA THR A 241 7.90 -8.35 19.66
C THR A 241 7.35 -9.48 18.79
N ASP A 242 6.18 -9.29 18.18
CA ASP A 242 5.58 -10.32 17.35
C ASP A 242 6.40 -10.54 16.08
N ARG A 243 6.37 -11.78 15.60
CA ARG A 243 7.05 -12.13 14.35
C ARG A 243 6.27 -11.62 13.15
N PRO A 244 6.93 -10.98 12.17
CA PRO A 244 6.24 -10.49 10.99
C PRO A 244 5.57 -11.61 10.20
N VAL A 245 4.39 -11.29 9.68
CA VAL A 245 3.65 -12.14 8.75
C VAL A 245 3.34 -11.33 7.50
N SER A 246 3.96 -11.72 6.38
CA SER A 246 3.65 -11.14 5.08
C SER A 246 2.57 -11.97 4.37
N VAL A 247 1.79 -11.30 3.53
CA VAL A 247 0.85 -11.90 2.60
C VAL A 247 1.23 -11.45 1.21
N VAL A 248 1.45 -12.41 0.31
CA VAL A 248 1.77 -12.18 -1.10
C VAL A 248 0.56 -12.62 -1.91
N CYS A 249 0.03 -11.72 -2.72
CA CYS A 249 -1.13 -11.91 -3.57
C CYS A 249 -0.73 -11.70 -5.03
N VAL A 250 -1.04 -12.66 -5.89
CA VAL A 250 -0.76 -12.59 -7.33
C VAL A 250 -2.07 -12.81 -8.06
N LEU A 251 -2.47 -11.85 -8.88
CA LEU A 251 -3.60 -11.96 -9.79
C LEU A 251 -3.07 -12.27 -11.20
N PRO A 252 -3.20 -13.51 -11.68
CA PRO A 252 -2.76 -13.87 -13.03
C PRO A 252 -3.69 -13.29 -14.10
N GLN A 253 -3.17 -13.16 -15.32
CA GLN A 253 -4.03 -13.10 -16.51
C GLN A 253 -4.80 -14.41 -16.67
N ALA A 254 -6.04 -14.35 -17.16
CA ALA A 254 -6.90 -15.54 -17.30
C ALA A 254 -6.23 -16.67 -18.11
N ALA A 255 -5.55 -16.33 -19.21
CA ALA A 255 -4.83 -17.29 -20.04
C ALA A 255 -3.57 -17.88 -19.38
N GLY A 256 -2.96 -17.16 -18.44
CA GLY A 256 -1.73 -17.55 -17.74
C GLY A 256 -1.95 -18.23 -16.39
N HIS A 257 -3.19 -18.30 -15.89
CA HIS A 257 -3.49 -18.71 -14.52
C HIS A 257 -2.85 -20.06 -14.14
N ALA A 258 -3.02 -21.12 -14.93
CA ALA A 258 -2.47 -22.44 -14.59
C ALA A 258 -0.92 -22.44 -14.51
N ALA A 259 -0.25 -21.71 -15.40
CA ALA A 259 1.21 -21.60 -15.41
C ALA A 259 1.70 -20.79 -14.20
N VAL A 260 1.12 -19.62 -13.96
CA VAL A 260 1.46 -18.76 -12.81
C VAL A 260 1.20 -19.48 -11.49
N ARG A 261 0.09 -20.23 -11.37
CA ARG A 261 -0.20 -21.06 -10.19
C ARG A 261 0.86 -22.13 -9.96
N GLY A 262 1.23 -22.84 -11.03
CA GLY A 262 2.28 -23.86 -10.98
C GLY A 262 3.62 -23.28 -10.53
N ASP A 263 4.06 -22.18 -11.16
CA ASP A 263 5.32 -21.53 -10.80
C ASP A 263 5.29 -20.93 -9.39
N PHE A 264 4.20 -20.28 -9.00
CA PHE A 264 4.04 -19.69 -7.66
C PHE A 264 4.15 -20.77 -6.58
N THR A 265 3.36 -21.84 -6.69
CA THR A 265 3.33 -22.92 -5.67
C THR A 265 4.57 -23.80 -5.64
N THR A 266 5.35 -23.88 -6.74
CA THR A 266 6.56 -24.70 -6.79
C THR A 266 7.84 -23.93 -6.49
N ARG A 267 7.90 -22.64 -6.85
CA ARG A 267 9.11 -21.80 -6.70
C ARG A 267 9.05 -20.87 -5.50
N PHE A 268 7.87 -20.45 -5.05
CA PHE A 268 7.74 -19.60 -3.87
C PHE A 268 7.58 -20.45 -2.59
N THR A 269 8.54 -21.33 -2.35
CA THR A 269 8.58 -22.20 -1.16
C THR A 269 9.82 -21.89 -0.34
N THR A 270 9.93 -22.41 0.89
CA THR A 270 11.13 -22.23 1.73
C THR A 270 12.40 -22.79 1.06
N GLU A 271 12.29 -23.81 0.24
CA GLU A 271 13.41 -24.36 -0.55
C GLU A 271 13.64 -23.59 -1.88
N GLY A 272 12.61 -22.89 -2.34
CA GLY A 272 12.64 -22.05 -3.52
C GLY A 272 13.62 -20.90 -3.40
N LYS A 273 14.18 -20.45 -4.53
CA LYS A 273 15.24 -19.43 -4.56
C LYS A 273 14.69 -18.07 -4.97
N ASN A 274 15.13 -17.03 -4.28
CA ASN A 274 14.91 -15.64 -4.65
C ASN A 274 15.78 -15.24 -5.86
N ARG A 275 15.64 -14.00 -6.31
CA ARG A 275 16.40 -13.43 -7.44
C ARG A 275 17.93 -13.47 -7.28
N LEU A 276 18.41 -13.50 -6.03
CA LEU A 276 19.84 -13.62 -5.69
C LEU A 276 20.32 -15.08 -5.62
N GLY A 277 19.46 -16.04 -5.97
CA GLY A 277 19.75 -17.47 -5.91
C GLY A 277 19.79 -18.05 -4.49
N LYS A 278 19.35 -17.29 -3.48
CA LYS A 278 19.29 -17.71 -2.07
C LYS A 278 17.92 -18.29 -1.74
N PRO A 279 17.84 -19.34 -0.92
CA PRO A 279 16.56 -19.94 -0.55
C PRO A 279 15.70 -18.96 0.26
N PHE A 280 14.39 -18.94 0.03
CA PHE A 280 13.47 -18.13 0.85
C PHE A 280 13.45 -18.59 2.30
N GLY A 281 13.81 -19.84 2.60
CA GLY A 281 13.90 -20.40 3.95
C GLY A 281 14.89 -19.69 4.87
N ASP A 282 15.86 -18.95 4.32
CA ASP A 282 16.73 -18.08 5.11
C ASP A 282 15.94 -16.91 5.74
N HIS A 283 14.78 -16.57 5.16
CA HIS A 283 13.94 -15.42 5.53
C HIS A 283 12.51 -15.77 5.96
N ALA A 284 11.97 -16.89 5.50
CA ALA A 284 10.64 -17.40 5.79
C ALA A 284 10.75 -18.73 6.55
N GLY A 285 10.25 -18.78 7.78
CA GLY A 285 10.12 -20.02 8.53
C GLY A 285 8.99 -20.92 7.98
N GLU A 286 8.00 -20.33 7.31
CA GLU A 286 6.85 -21.03 6.74
C GLU A 286 6.28 -20.23 5.57
N ILE A 287 5.89 -20.92 4.49
CA ILE A 287 5.13 -20.35 3.36
C ILE A 287 3.95 -21.28 3.06
N VAL A 288 2.72 -20.78 3.23
CA VAL A 288 1.49 -21.52 2.99
C VAL A 288 0.74 -20.90 1.81
N HIS A 289 0.39 -21.71 0.83
CA HIS A 289 -0.33 -21.28 -0.37
C HIS A 289 -1.82 -21.63 -0.30
N ASP A 290 -2.66 -20.70 -0.74
CA ASP A 290 -4.08 -20.92 -1.01
C ASP A 290 -4.58 -19.99 -2.13
N GLU A 291 -5.89 -20.00 -2.36
CA GLU A 291 -6.54 -19.19 -3.39
C GLU A 291 -7.70 -18.40 -2.78
N VAL A 292 -7.84 -17.16 -3.22
CA VAL A 292 -8.92 -16.26 -2.78
C VAL A 292 -9.77 -15.91 -4.00
N GLY A 293 -11.04 -16.29 -3.95
CA GLY A 293 -12.02 -15.89 -4.95
C GLY A 293 -12.55 -14.48 -4.68
N PHE A 294 -12.65 -13.66 -5.72
CA PHE A 294 -13.29 -12.36 -5.68
C PHE A 294 -14.07 -12.17 -6.98
N GLU A 295 -15.40 -12.13 -6.90
CA GLU A 295 -16.27 -12.11 -8.08
C GLU A 295 -15.93 -13.25 -9.08
N ASP A 296 -15.50 -12.93 -10.29
CA ASP A 296 -15.05 -13.87 -11.32
C ASP A 296 -13.52 -14.06 -11.36
N LEU A 297 -12.78 -13.40 -10.46
CA LEU A 297 -11.33 -13.46 -10.35
C LEU A 297 -10.89 -14.48 -9.30
N THR A 298 -9.72 -15.08 -9.53
CA THR A 298 -9.02 -15.92 -8.55
C THR A 298 -7.63 -15.34 -8.32
N VAL A 299 -7.37 -14.95 -7.07
CA VAL A 299 -6.06 -14.45 -6.63
C VAL A 299 -5.32 -15.59 -5.95
N LEU A 300 -4.07 -15.82 -6.36
CA LEU A 300 -3.17 -16.75 -5.70
C LEU A 300 -2.57 -16.07 -4.48
N ARG A 301 -2.62 -16.73 -3.33
CA ARG A 301 -2.13 -16.16 -2.08
C ARG A 301 -1.08 -17.05 -1.44
N ALA A 302 -0.06 -16.41 -0.87
CA ALA A 302 0.88 -17.04 0.03
C ALA A 302 0.95 -16.25 1.35
N THR A 303 0.76 -16.93 2.47
CA THR A 303 1.03 -16.39 3.81
C THR A 303 2.42 -16.83 4.24
N VAL A 304 3.25 -15.86 4.60
CA VAL A 304 4.67 -16.05 4.89
C VAL A 304 4.96 -15.65 6.34
N ARG A 305 5.35 -16.62 7.17
CA ARG A 305 5.87 -16.32 8.51
C ARG A 305 7.38 -16.11 8.44
N HIS A 306 7.84 -14.96 8.90
CA HIS A 306 9.26 -14.61 8.82
C HIS A 306 10.08 -15.41 9.83
N THR A 307 11.36 -15.59 9.55
CA THR A 307 12.33 -16.01 10.57
C THR A 307 12.62 -14.87 11.55
N ASP A 308 13.08 -15.20 12.76
CA ASP A 308 13.34 -14.20 13.82
C ASP A 308 14.39 -13.14 13.40
N ALA A 309 15.24 -13.45 12.42
CA ALA A 309 16.28 -12.54 11.93
C ALA A 309 15.80 -11.59 10.82
N THR A 310 14.60 -11.79 10.28
CA THR A 310 14.14 -11.14 9.05
C THR A 310 13.30 -9.91 9.34
N SER A 311 13.66 -8.78 8.71
CA SER A 311 12.89 -7.53 8.79
C SER A 311 11.47 -7.71 8.21
N ALA A 312 10.49 -7.01 8.80
CA ALA A 312 9.12 -6.96 8.29
C ALA A 312 9.06 -6.43 6.84
N SER A 313 9.97 -5.55 6.45
CA SER A 313 10.01 -4.95 5.12
C SER A 313 10.59 -5.88 4.04
N PHE A 314 11.15 -7.04 4.41
CA PHE A 314 11.93 -7.88 3.49
C PHE A 314 11.15 -8.29 2.23
N PHE A 315 9.93 -8.83 2.38
CA PHE A 315 9.14 -9.29 1.23
C PHE A 315 8.54 -8.13 0.44
N LEU A 316 8.16 -7.03 1.11
CA LEU A 316 7.74 -5.80 0.44
C LEU A 316 8.83 -5.28 -0.51
N ARG A 317 10.09 -5.24 -0.05
CA ARG A 317 11.23 -4.76 -0.84
C ARG A 317 11.68 -5.77 -1.90
N THR A 318 11.84 -7.04 -1.52
CA THR A 318 12.41 -8.07 -2.41
C THR A 318 11.53 -8.35 -3.62
N LEU A 319 10.21 -8.19 -3.47
CA LEU A 319 9.22 -8.43 -4.50
C LEU A 319 8.79 -7.16 -5.24
N ALA A 320 9.30 -5.99 -4.85
CA ALA A 320 9.16 -4.75 -5.59
C ALA A 320 10.19 -4.67 -6.75
N PRO A 321 9.93 -3.87 -7.80
CA PRO A 321 10.86 -3.64 -8.90
C PRO A 321 12.22 -3.12 -8.43
N GLU A 322 13.28 -3.33 -9.22
CA GLU A 322 14.66 -2.95 -8.83
C GLU A 322 14.79 -1.46 -8.48
N ASP A 323 14.12 -0.58 -9.23
CA ASP A 323 14.11 0.88 -9.01
C ASP A 323 13.51 1.28 -7.64
N TYR A 324 12.62 0.45 -7.07
CA TYR A 324 12.08 0.65 -5.72
C TYR A 324 13.10 0.25 -4.64
N GLN A 325 13.97 -0.71 -4.93
CA GLN A 325 14.95 -1.21 -3.97
C GLN A 325 16.16 -0.25 -3.81
N GLU A 326 16.48 0.51 -4.86
CA GLU A 326 17.57 1.50 -4.86
C GLU A 326 17.17 2.86 -4.27
N SER A 327 15.87 3.13 -4.10
CA SER A 327 15.33 4.41 -3.63
C SER A 327 15.00 4.47 -2.13
N GLY A 328 15.13 3.36 -1.39
CA GLY A 328 14.98 3.33 0.07
C GLY A 328 16.19 3.96 0.79
N PRO A 329 16.01 4.52 2.01
CA PRO A 329 17.15 4.96 2.81
C PRO A 329 18.07 3.77 3.08
N SER A 330 19.34 3.94 2.72
CA SER A 330 20.46 3.04 3.01
C SER A 330 20.88 3.11 4.47
#